data_AF-A0A1I2N5C1-F1
#
_entry.id   AF-A0A1I2N5C1-F1
#
_cell.length_a   1.000
_cell.length_b   1.000
_cell.length_c   1.000
_cell.angle_alpha   90.00
_cell.angle_beta   90.00
_cell.angle_gamma   90.00
#
_symmetry.space_group_name_H-M   'P 1'
#
loop_
_entity.id
_entity.type
_entity.pdbx_description
1 polymer ?
#
loop_
_entity_poly.entity_id
_entity_poly.type
_entity_poly.pdbx_seq_one_letter_code
_entity_poly.pdbx_strand_id
1 'polypeptide(L)'
;MYIPSNMKMDDLSTAHDFIDEFGFGVIVSDSLTGTHLPFVLHRDEGDNGVLYSHCAKANPHWKELDNKEVLIIFSGPHSYISPSWYAQSPAVPTWNYAAVHAYGIVSLLDDKQTLDAVEAVVGQYEPGLLIDKNIISDEF
;
A
#
# COMPACT_ATOMS: atom_id res chain seq x y z
N MET A 1 -8.55 -11.11 7.26
CA MET A 1 -7.41 -11.91 7.75
C MET A 1 -7.66 -12.32 9.20
N TYR A 2 -7.20 -13.48 9.66
CA TYR A 2 -7.16 -13.78 11.10
C TYR A 2 -5.95 -13.08 11.75
N ILE A 3 -6.18 -12.28 12.78
CA ILE A 3 -5.14 -11.54 13.48
C ILE A 3 -5.16 -11.99 14.95
N PRO A 4 -4.10 -12.69 15.44
CA PRO A 4 -3.98 -13.02 16.85
C PRO A 4 -4.02 -11.76 17.71
N SER A 5 -4.70 -11.80 18.86
CA SER A 5 -4.92 -10.61 19.70
C SER A 5 -3.62 -9.92 20.14
N ASN A 6 -2.54 -10.69 20.34
CA ASN A 6 -1.22 -10.18 20.73
C ASN A 6 -0.38 -9.63 19.55
N MET A 7 -0.89 -9.72 18.33
CA MET A 7 -0.22 -9.27 17.10
C MET A 7 -1.04 -8.20 16.36
N LYS A 8 -2.13 -7.72 16.98
CA LYS A 8 -3.04 -6.78 16.34
C LYS A 8 -2.53 -5.34 16.46
N MET A 9 -2.56 -4.62 15.34
CA MET A 9 -2.51 -3.15 15.34
C MET A 9 -3.90 -2.66 15.72
N ASP A 10 -4.05 -2.18 16.96
CA ASP A 10 -5.37 -1.77 17.49
C ASP A 10 -5.76 -0.34 17.14
N ASP A 11 -4.81 0.47 16.69
CA ASP A 11 -5.00 1.89 16.43
C ASP A 11 -4.82 2.22 14.94
N LEU A 12 -5.74 3.04 14.42
CA LEU A 12 -5.75 3.45 13.01
C LEU A 12 -4.50 4.25 12.65
N SER A 13 -4.02 5.11 13.56
CA SER A 13 -2.82 5.91 13.28
C SER A 13 -1.57 5.04 13.13
N THR A 14 -1.49 3.92 13.87
CA THR A 14 -0.42 2.92 13.68
C THR A 14 -0.49 2.28 12.30
N ALA A 15 -1.68 1.96 11.80
CA ALA A 15 -1.85 1.41 10.46
C ALA A 15 -1.53 2.45 9.38
N HIS A 16 -1.86 3.72 9.60
CA HIS A 16 -1.49 4.83 8.72
C HIS A 16 0.02 5.04 8.67
N ASP A 17 0.69 5.09 9.83
CA ASP A 17 2.16 5.19 9.91
C ASP A 17 2.84 4.05 9.15
N PHE A 18 2.30 2.83 9.30
CA PHE A 18 2.79 1.66 8.57
C PHE A 18 2.62 1.80 7.04
N ILE A 19 1.48 2.30 6.58
CA ILE A 19 1.25 2.52 5.14
C ILE A 19 2.19 3.60 4.60
N ASP A 20 2.43 4.68 5.35
CA ASP A 20 3.34 5.74 4.92
C ASP A 20 4.79 5.26 4.81
N GLU A 21 5.23 4.36 5.70
CA GLU A 21 6.56 3.74 5.64
C GLU A 21 6.66 2.66 4.54
N PHE A 22 5.61 1.86 4.34
CA PHE A 22 5.59 0.72 3.43
C PHE A 22 4.62 0.91 2.26
N GLY A 23 4.59 2.10 1.66
CA GLY A 23 3.58 2.54 0.68
C GLY A 23 3.58 1.81 -0.67
N PHE A 24 4.55 0.94 -0.94
CA PHE A 24 4.54 0.09 -2.15
C PHE A 24 3.69 -1.18 -1.90
N GLY A 25 2.41 -1.09 -2.24
CA GLY A 25 1.41 -2.13 -1.97
C GLY A 25 1.04 -2.97 -3.18
N VAL A 26 0.22 -3.99 -2.94
CA VAL A 26 -0.41 -4.82 -3.98
C VAL A 26 -1.92 -4.64 -3.94
N ILE A 27 -2.49 -4.06 -4.99
CA ILE A 27 -3.94 -4.03 -5.20
C ILE A 27 -4.39 -5.32 -5.87
N VAL A 28 -5.45 -5.92 -5.34
CA VAL A 28 -6.03 -7.19 -5.78
C VAL A 28 -7.52 -6.98 -6.08
N SER A 29 -7.92 -7.30 -7.31
CA SER A 29 -9.33 -7.27 -7.76
C SER A 29 -10.07 -8.58 -7.44
N ASP A 30 -11.37 -8.60 -7.71
CA ASP A 30 -12.23 -9.79 -7.61
C ASP A 30 -11.80 -10.95 -8.53
N SER A 31 -11.15 -10.62 -9.66
CA SER A 31 -10.56 -11.58 -10.60
C SER A 31 -9.28 -12.23 -10.10
N LEU A 32 -8.84 -11.89 -8.87
CA LEU A 32 -7.56 -12.27 -8.27
C LEU A 32 -6.35 -11.75 -9.06
N THR A 33 -6.55 -10.73 -9.90
CA THR A 33 -5.46 -10.03 -10.54
C THR A 33 -4.78 -9.13 -9.52
N GLY A 34 -3.45 -9.23 -9.41
CA GLY A 34 -2.63 -8.40 -8.53
C GLY A 34 -1.80 -7.41 -9.32
N THR A 35 -1.68 -6.16 -8.87
CA THR A 35 -0.71 -5.19 -9.39
C THR A 35 0.00 -4.49 -8.25
N HIS A 36 1.33 -4.39 -8.35
CA HIS A 36 2.16 -3.68 -7.40
C HIS A 36 2.22 -2.21 -7.80
N LEU A 37 1.82 -1.31 -6.90
CA LEU A 37 1.77 0.13 -7.15
C LEU A 37 2.25 0.92 -5.92
N PRO A 38 2.82 2.12 -6.10
CA PRO A 38 3.02 3.06 -5.00
C PRO A 38 1.70 3.72 -4.61
N PHE A 39 1.36 3.68 -3.33
CA PHE A 39 0.21 4.37 -2.76
C PHE A 39 0.67 5.52 -1.87
N VAL A 40 -0.11 6.61 -1.90
CA VAL A 40 0.00 7.75 -0.98
C VAL A 40 -1.28 7.80 -0.17
N LEU A 41 -1.15 7.87 1.16
CA LEU A 41 -2.28 7.92 2.07
C LEU A 41 -2.63 9.36 2.43
N HIS A 42 -3.88 9.72 2.19
CA HIS A 42 -4.50 10.96 2.68
C HIS A 42 -5.30 10.63 3.94
N ARG A 43 -4.67 10.82 5.11
CA ARG A 43 -5.19 10.37 6.42
C ARG A 43 -6.50 11.05 6.83
N ASP A 44 -6.69 12.31 6.44
CA ASP A 44 -7.81 13.15 6.86
C ASP A 44 -9.04 13.07 5.93
N GLU A 45 -9.00 12.20 4.91
CA GLU A 45 -10.10 12.01 3.95
C GLU A 45 -10.91 10.74 4.25
N GLY A 46 -12.24 10.88 4.33
CA GLY A 46 -13.12 9.77 4.71
C GLY A 46 -12.92 9.31 6.16
N ASP A 47 -13.58 8.21 6.54
CA ASP A 47 -13.54 7.73 7.94
C ASP A 47 -12.22 7.01 8.29
N ASN A 48 -11.52 6.45 7.30
CA ASN A 48 -10.33 5.61 7.48
C ASN A 48 -9.09 6.11 6.71
N GLY A 49 -9.18 7.26 6.04
CA GLY A 49 -8.20 7.70 5.04
C GLY A 49 -8.55 7.25 3.62
N VAL A 50 -7.96 7.93 2.63
CA VAL A 50 -8.07 7.59 1.20
C VAL A 50 -6.69 7.30 0.63
N LEU A 51 -6.57 6.24 -0.18
CA LEU A 51 -5.34 5.84 -0.84
C LEU A 51 -5.36 6.28 -2.31
N TYR A 52 -4.37 7.08 -2.70
CA TYR A 52 -4.15 7.51 -4.07
C TYR A 52 -3.01 6.73 -4.70
N SER A 53 -3.19 6.35 -5.95
CA SER A 53 -2.19 5.65 -6.76
C SER A 53 -2.46 5.92 -8.23
N HIS A 54 -1.47 5.67 -9.06
CA HIS A 54 -1.61 5.65 -10.52
C HIS A 54 -1.13 4.29 -11.05
N CYS A 55 -1.49 3.96 -12.29
CA CYS A 55 -0.97 2.80 -12.97
C CYS A 55 -0.77 3.12 -14.46
N ALA A 56 0.12 2.38 -15.12
CA ALA A 56 0.33 2.55 -16.55
C ALA A 56 -0.97 2.26 -17.32
N LYS A 57 -1.36 3.16 -18.23
CA LYS A 57 -2.57 3.01 -19.07
C LYS A 57 -2.59 1.70 -19.86
N ALA A 58 -1.41 1.17 -20.21
CA ALA A 58 -1.24 -0.11 -20.90
C ALA A 58 -1.52 -1.34 -20.02
N ASN A 59 -1.48 -1.22 -18.68
CA ASN A 59 -1.87 -2.30 -17.78
C ASN A 59 -3.40 -2.42 -17.79
N PRO A 60 -3.99 -3.52 -18.30
CA PRO A 60 -5.44 -3.63 -18.42
C PRO A 60 -6.15 -3.73 -17.05
N HIS A 61 -5.44 -3.99 -15.95
CA HIS A 61 -6.02 -4.21 -14.63
C HIS A 61 -6.90 -3.03 -14.17
N TRP A 62 -6.56 -1.77 -14.50
CA TRP A 62 -7.35 -0.61 -14.09
C TRP A 62 -8.80 -0.64 -14.58
N LYS A 63 -9.06 -1.32 -15.70
CA LYS A 63 -10.41 -1.46 -16.28
C LYS A 63 -11.31 -2.33 -15.41
N GLU A 64 -10.73 -3.14 -14.52
CA GLU A 64 -11.44 -4.03 -13.61
C GLU A 64 -11.67 -3.39 -12.23
N LEU A 65 -11.05 -2.25 -11.93
CA LEU A 65 -11.05 -1.68 -10.59
C LEU A 65 -12.23 -0.73 -10.34
N ASP A 66 -12.70 -0.01 -11.37
CA ASP A 66 -13.68 1.07 -11.17
C ASP A 66 -14.98 0.59 -10.51
N ASN A 67 -15.37 1.27 -9.43
CA ASN A 67 -16.53 0.94 -8.61
C ASN A 67 -16.54 -0.49 -8.07
N LYS A 68 -15.36 -1.09 -7.88
CA LYS A 68 -15.19 -2.42 -7.26
C LYS A 68 -14.57 -2.32 -5.89
N GLU A 69 -15.03 -3.22 -5.01
CA GLU A 69 -14.34 -3.49 -3.76
C GLU A 69 -13.04 -4.25 -4.05
N VAL A 70 -11.94 -3.78 -3.48
CA VAL A 70 -10.60 -4.34 -3.66
C VAL A 70 -9.93 -4.59 -2.32
N LEU A 71 -8.88 -5.41 -2.36
CA LEU A 71 -7.92 -5.54 -1.27
C LEU A 71 -6.60 -4.89 -1.68
N ILE A 72 -6.05 -4.04 -0.82
CA ILE A 72 -4.68 -3.55 -0.94
C ILE A 72 -3.85 -4.12 0.21
N ILE A 73 -2.72 -4.74 -0.12
CA ILE A 73 -1.81 -5.37 0.83
C ILE A 73 -0.52 -4.56 0.92
N PHE A 74 -0.23 -4.03 2.10
CA PHE A 74 1.04 -3.41 2.45
C PHE A 74 1.85 -4.38 3.30
N SER A 75 3.07 -4.69 2.88
CA SER A 75 3.94 -5.66 3.54
C SER A 75 5.15 -4.96 4.13
N GLY A 76 5.38 -5.19 5.42
CA GLY A 76 6.53 -4.65 6.14
C GLY A 76 7.60 -5.72 6.37
N PRO A 77 8.47 -5.52 7.36
CA PRO A 77 9.55 -6.45 7.67
C PRO A 77 9.01 -7.83 8.05
N HIS A 78 9.71 -8.87 7.60
CA HIS A 78 9.41 -10.25 7.95
C HIS A 78 10.67 -11.09 8.07
N SER A 79 10.67 -12.09 8.95
CA SER A 79 11.81 -12.98 9.12
C SER A 79 11.43 -14.31 9.76
N TYR A 80 12.20 -15.35 9.45
CA TYR A 80 12.12 -16.64 10.12
C TYR A 80 12.63 -16.54 11.55
N ILE A 81 11.90 -17.15 12.49
CA ILE A 81 12.27 -17.25 13.89
C ILE A 81 12.60 -18.71 14.20
N SER A 82 13.90 -18.98 14.37
CA SER A 82 14.38 -20.35 14.60
C SER A 82 14.13 -20.79 16.03
N PRO A 83 13.58 -22.01 16.25
CA PRO A 83 13.44 -22.56 17.58
C PRO A 83 14.81 -22.79 18.26
N SER A 84 15.89 -22.88 17.47
CA SER A 84 17.26 -23.03 17.98
C SER A 84 17.80 -21.80 18.71
N TRP A 85 17.12 -20.64 18.61
CA TRP A 85 17.51 -19.42 19.32
C TRP A 85 17.03 -19.40 20.78
N TYR A 86 16.05 -20.24 21.13
CA TYR A 86 15.50 -20.28 22.47
C TYR A 86 16.27 -21.28 23.35
N ALA A 87 16.49 -20.89 24.61
CA ALA A 87 17.09 -21.77 25.61
C ALA A 87 16.11 -22.86 26.13
N GLN A 88 14.80 -22.63 25.99
CA GLN A 88 13.76 -23.51 26.51
C GLN A 88 13.17 -24.38 25.40
N SER A 89 12.86 -25.64 25.73
CA SER A 89 12.24 -26.62 24.84
C SER A 89 10.98 -27.21 25.48
N PRO A 90 9.91 -27.53 24.70
CA PRO A 90 9.84 -27.39 23.24
C PRO A 90 9.50 -25.97 22.78
N ALA A 91 10.07 -25.56 21.64
CA ALA A 91 9.75 -24.33 20.92
C ALA A 91 9.32 -24.66 19.49
N VAL A 92 8.49 -23.80 18.89
CA VAL A 92 7.91 -24.01 17.54
C VAL A 92 8.56 -23.05 16.54
N PRO A 93 8.97 -23.50 15.33
CA PRO A 93 9.45 -22.60 14.28
C PRO A 93 8.31 -21.72 13.76
N THR A 94 8.60 -20.44 13.49
CA THR A 94 7.59 -19.51 12.97
C THR A 94 8.21 -18.45 12.06
N TRP A 95 7.37 -17.64 11.42
CA TRP A 95 7.74 -16.40 10.75
C TRP A 95 7.07 -15.23 11.46
N ASN A 96 7.87 -14.22 11.81
CA ASN A 96 7.33 -12.93 12.21
C ASN A 96 7.18 -12.06 10.97
N TYR A 97 6.10 -11.30 10.90
CA TYR A 97 5.86 -10.32 9.84
C TYR A 97 4.98 -9.19 10.37
N ALA A 98 4.98 -8.07 9.65
CA ALA A 98 3.99 -7.01 9.81
C ALA A 98 3.33 -6.74 8.45
N ALA A 99 2.02 -6.52 8.44
CA ALA A 99 1.27 -6.21 7.24
C ALA A 99 0.00 -5.43 7.58
N VAL A 100 -0.45 -4.60 6.65
CA VAL A 100 -1.75 -3.93 6.68
C VAL A 100 -2.53 -4.34 5.45
N HIS A 101 -3.78 -4.76 5.66
CA HIS A 101 -4.76 -5.00 4.60
C HIS A 101 -5.78 -3.88 4.63
N ALA A 102 -5.84 -3.08 3.55
CA ALA A 102 -6.85 -2.06 3.37
C ALA A 102 -7.93 -2.58 2.40
N TYR A 103 -9.19 -2.35 2.74
CA TYR A 103 -10.35 -2.71 1.93
C TYR A 103 -11.12 -1.44 1.59
N GLY A 104 -11.57 -1.30 0.36
CA GLY A 104 -12.29 -0.12 -0.08
C GLY A 104 -12.80 -0.24 -1.51
N ILE A 105 -13.60 0.74 -1.93
CA ILE A 105 -14.13 0.85 -3.29
C ILE A 105 -13.23 1.79 -4.09
N VAL A 106 -12.76 1.36 -5.25
CA VAL A 106 -11.95 2.20 -6.14
C VAL A 106 -12.85 3.12 -6.96
N SER A 107 -12.39 4.35 -7.16
CA SER A 107 -12.94 5.29 -8.15
C SER A 107 -11.82 5.72 -9.08
N LEU A 108 -12.04 5.63 -10.39
CA LEU A 108 -11.07 6.15 -11.35
C LEU A 108 -11.01 7.68 -11.29
N LEU A 109 -9.79 8.19 -11.32
CA LEU A 109 -9.47 9.61 -11.34
C LEU A 109 -9.60 10.17 -12.77
N ASP A 110 -9.95 11.44 -12.90
CA ASP A 110 -9.79 12.15 -14.17
C ASP A 110 -8.31 12.44 -14.48
N ASP A 111 -8.01 12.99 -15.67
CA ASP A 111 -6.62 13.25 -16.10
C ASP A 111 -5.87 14.19 -15.14
N LYS A 112 -6.56 15.20 -14.58
CA LYS A 112 -5.94 16.15 -13.66
C LYS A 112 -5.66 15.49 -12.31
N GLN A 113 -6.65 14.81 -11.75
CA GLN A 113 -6.52 14.08 -10.49
C GLN A 113 -5.47 12.96 -10.60
N THR A 114 -5.35 12.33 -11.77
CA THR A 114 -4.31 11.33 -12.03
C THR A 114 -2.93 11.96 -11.98
N LEU A 115 -2.75 13.14 -12.60
CA LEU A 115 -1.50 13.88 -12.51
C LEU A 115 -1.19 14.29 -11.07
N ASP A 116 -2.18 14.78 -10.32
CA ASP A 116 -2.04 15.12 -8.90
C ASP A 116 -1.58 13.89 -8.08
N ALA A 117 -2.11 12.69 -8.37
CA ALA A 117 -1.68 11.44 -7.73
C ALA A 117 -0.27 11.01 -8.12
N VAL A 118 0.16 11.28 -9.36
CA VAL A 118 1.56 11.08 -9.79
C VAL A 118 2.49 12.04 -9.04
N GLU A 119 2.15 13.33 -8.99
CA GLU A 119 2.93 14.34 -8.27
C GLU A 119 2.96 14.05 -6.75
N ALA A 120 1.90 13.50 -6.16
CA ALA A 120 1.89 13.07 -4.77
C ALA A 120 2.93 11.96 -4.48
N VAL A 121 3.01 10.96 -5.37
CA VAL A 121 4.04 9.91 -5.29
C VAL A 121 5.44 10.52 -5.42
N VAL A 122 5.65 11.41 -6.40
CA VAL A 122 6.92 12.13 -6.55
C VAL A 122 7.25 12.93 -5.29
N GLY A 123 6.29 13.63 -4.71
CA GLY A 123 6.46 14.41 -3.48
C GLY A 123 6.85 13.56 -2.28
N GLN A 124 6.33 12.33 -2.18
CA GLN A 124 6.66 11.42 -1.08
C GLN A 124 8.07 10.84 -1.19
N TYR A 125 8.51 10.46 -2.39
CA TYR A 125 9.77 9.73 -2.57
C TYR A 125 10.94 10.62 -3.04
N GLU A 126 10.67 11.68 -3.81
CA GLU A 126 11.65 12.57 -4.43
C GLU A 126 11.14 14.03 -4.44
N PRO A 127 10.90 14.67 -3.28
CA PRO A 127 10.27 15.99 -3.20
C PRO A 127 11.04 17.10 -3.95
N GLY A 128 12.35 16.93 -4.16
CA GLY A 128 13.16 17.88 -4.95
C GLY A 128 12.75 17.97 -6.43
N LEU A 129 12.18 16.91 -6.99
CA LEU A 129 11.75 16.87 -8.40
C LEU A 129 10.47 17.66 -8.67
N LEU A 130 9.71 18.03 -7.64
CA LEU A 130 8.58 18.95 -7.78
C LEU A 130 9.04 20.40 -8.10
N ILE A 131 10.29 20.73 -7.76
CA ILE A 131 10.89 22.05 -7.99
C ILE A 131 11.74 22.06 -9.27
N ASP A 132 12.55 21.02 -9.49
CA ASP A 132 13.39 20.89 -10.69
C ASP A 132 12.78 19.91 -11.71
N LYS A 133 11.82 20.41 -12.48
CA LYS A 133 11.10 19.62 -13.49
C LYS A 133 11.93 19.27 -14.73
N ASN A 134 13.21 19.68 -14.82
CA ASN A 134 14.06 19.40 -16.00
C ASN A 134 14.41 17.90 -16.17
N ILE A 135 14.10 17.08 -15.17
CA ILE A 135 14.42 15.64 -15.13
C ILE A 135 13.19 14.78 -15.49
N ILE A 136 11.98 15.35 -15.39
CA ILE A 136 10.71 14.64 -15.64
C ILE A 136 10.25 14.91 -17.08
N SER A 137 9.88 13.85 -17.80
CA SER A 137 9.26 13.96 -19.12
C SER A 137 7.83 14.51 -18.99
N ASP A 138 7.42 15.40 -19.89
CA ASP A 138 6.02 15.87 -19.99
C ASP A 138 5.08 14.78 -20.57
N GLU A 139 5.63 13.69 -21.10
CA GLU A 139 4.88 12.56 -21.64
C GLU A 139 4.69 11.47 -20.57
N PHE A 140 3.48 11.36 -20.02
CA PHE A 140 3.00 10.28 -19.15
C PHE A 140 1.93 9.40 -19.84
#